data_AF-A0A9R1KWG6-F1
#
_entry.id   AF-A0A9R1KWG6-F1
#
_cell.length_a   1.000
_cell.length_b   1.000
_cell.length_c   1.000
_cell.angle_alpha   90.00
_cell.angle_beta   90.00
_cell.angle_gamma   90.00
#
_symmetry.space_group_name_H-M   'P 1'
#
loop_
_entity.id
_entity.type
_entity.pdbx_description
1 polymer ?
#
loop_
_entity_poly.entity_id
_entity_poly.type
_entity_poly.pdbx_seq_one_letter_code
_entity_poly.pdbx_strand_id
1 'polypeptide(L)'
;MYNGIGLQTARGSGTNGHVQTNKFFIQPRTGGPPPKAPLHSHDDGAAGTRKPNKEILEHDRRRQVELRLVELRDTLEEQGYTEGEIEERVEEARKKAELEAARGGAGGAAPRPGEGFMGMQSHHVAARKEKKLEAMRAALGLDAEVGQKRNAQVDSGELVPGKDGF
;
A
#
# COMPACT_ATOMS: atom_id res chain seq x y z
N MET A 1 -13.76 31.39 37.88
CA MET A 1 -13.64 30.18 37.02
C MET A 1 -14.72 30.22 35.97
N TYR A 2 -14.40 29.91 34.71
CA TYR A 2 -15.35 29.88 33.61
C TYR A 2 -15.36 28.45 33.04
N ASN A 3 -16.52 27.83 32.87
CA ASN A 3 -16.66 26.42 32.44
C ASN A 3 -15.80 25.41 33.22
N GLY A 4 -15.58 25.66 34.52
CA GLY A 4 -14.75 24.78 35.37
C GLY A 4 -13.25 24.77 35.03
N ILE A 5 -12.79 25.64 34.12
CA ILE A 5 -11.38 25.73 33.69
C ILE A 5 -10.74 27.05 34.18
N GLY A 6 -9.43 27.00 34.42
CA GLY A 6 -8.62 28.16 34.84
C GLY A 6 -8.46 28.32 36.36
N LEU A 7 -7.91 29.46 36.76
CA LEU A 7 -7.65 29.79 38.17
C LEU A 7 -8.89 30.38 38.86
N GLN A 8 -8.99 30.18 40.18
CA GLN A 8 -10.04 30.80 41.00
C GLN A 8 -9.82 32.32 41.13
N THR A 9 -8.56 32.71 41.33
CA THR A 9 -8.08 34.09 41.37
C THR A 9 -6.67 34.14 40.79
N ALA A 10 -6.32 35.22 40.09
CA ALA A 10 -4.95 35.44 39.59
C ALA A 10 -3.98 35.83 40.73
N ARG A 11 -4.51 36.30 41.87
CA ARG A 11 -3.71 36.70 43.05
C ARG A 11 -3.04 35.48 43.67
N GLY A 12 -1.73 35.55 43.87
CA GLY A 12 -0.93 34.46 44.43
C GLY A 12 -0.46 33.41 43.41
N SER A 13 -0.94 33.46 42.15
CA SER A 13 -0.46 32.58 41.08
C SER A 13 0.85 33.04 40.44
N GLY A 14 1.25 34.30 40.64
CA GLY A 14 2.44 34.88 40.00
C GLY A 14 2.30 35.10 38.47
N THR A 15 1.08 35.01 37.93
CA THR A 15 0.77 35.22 36.50
C THR A 15 -0.43 36.15 36.34
N ASN A 16 -0.71 36.57 35.11
CA ASN A 16 -1.88 37.41 34.78
C ASN A 16 -3.22 36.64 34.77
N GLY A 17 -3.21 35.32 34.95
CA GLY A 17 -4.42 34.48 34.94
C GLY A 17 -5.08 34.30 33.56
N HIS A 18 -4.35 34.55 32.46
CA HIS A 18 -4.88 34.35 31.12
C HIS A 18 -4.96 32.85 30.75
N VAL A 19 -6.13 32.40 30.30
CA VAL A 19 -6.40 31.00 29.95
C VAL A 19 -6.62 30.89 28.45
N GLN A 20 -5.85 30.04 27.77
CA GLN A 20 -6.01 29.75 26.34
C GLN A 20 -6.55 28.34 26.12
N THR A 21 -7.28 28.16 25.02
CA THR A 21 -7.71 26.82 24.60
C THR A 21 -6.55 26.08 23.94
N ASN A 22 -6.44 24.77 24.18
CA ASN A 22 -5.47 23.94 23.50
C ASN A 22 -5.93 23.65 22.07
N LYS A 23 -5.27 24.22 21.07
CA LYS A 23 -5.58 24.03 19.64
C LYS A 23 -5.26 22.63 19.11
N PHE A 24 -4.40 21.88 19.80
CA PHE A 24 -4.03 20.52 19.44
C PHE A 24 -4.84 19.46 20.20
N PHE A 25 -5.77 19.87 21.06
CA PHE A 25 -6.61 18.94 21.77
C PHE A 25 -7.62 18.30 20.81
N ILE A 26 -7.37 17.05 20.45
CA ILE A 26 -8.32 16.23 19.69
C ILE A 26 -9.38 15.74 20.67
N GLN A 27 -10.60 16.27 20.57
CA GLN A 27 -11.70 15.79 21.40
C GLN A 27 -11.93 14.28 21.15
N PRO A 28 -11.85 13.42 22.19
CA PRO A 28 -12.25 12.04 22.04
C PRO A 28 -13.75 12.01 21.72
N ARG A 29 -14.12 11.27 20.67
CA ARG A 29 -15.50 11.21 20.18
C ARG A 29 -16.38 10.54 21.24
N THR A 30 -17.20 11.32 21.92
CA THR A 30 -18.28 10.80 22.77
C THR A 30 -19.46 10.42 21.89
N GLY A 31 -19.61 9.13 21.61
CA GLY A 31 -20.78 8.58 20.93
C GLY A 31 -20.46 7.81 19.64
N GLY A 32 -20.24 6.51 19.81
CA GLY A 32 -20.40 5.51 18.75
C GLY A 32 -19.24 5.36 17.76
N PRO A 33 -19.22 4.23 17.02
CA PRO A 33 -18.22 3.96 15.99
C PRO A 33 -18.23 5.07 14.92
N PRO A 34 -17.11 5.29 14.23
CA PRO A 34 -16.98 6.37 13.26
C PRO A 34 -18.10 6.28 12.20
N PRO A 35 -18.64 7.42 11.72
CA PRO A 35 -19.50 7.40 10.55
C PRO A 35 -18.70 6.75 9.42
N LYS A 36 -19.26 5.69 8.84
CA LYS A 36 -18.69 5.07 7.65
C LYS A 36 -18.48 6.20 6.64
N ALA A 37 -17.24 6.38 6.19
CA ALA A 37 -16.95 7.28 5.09
C ALA A 37 -17.94 6.99 3.95
N PRO A 38 -18.40 8.02 3.20
CA PRO A 38 -19.40 7.82 2.16
C PRO A 38 -18.93 6.67 1.28
N LEU A 39 -19.79 5.66 1.21
CA LEU A 39 -19.60 4.47 0.40
C LEU A 39 -19.39 4.98 -1.03
N HIS A 40 -18.15 4.98 -1.51
CA HIS A 40 -17.90 5.06 -2.94
C HIS A 40 -18.46 3.76 -3.52
N SER A 41 -19.73 3.84 -3.90
CA SER A 41 -20.37 2.89 -4.78
C SER A 41 -19.60 2.93 -6.09
N HIS A 42 -18.78 1.90 -6.33
CA HIS A 42 -18.83 1.00 -7.48
C HIS A 42 -17.65 0.00 -7.35
N ASP A 43 -17.96 -1.30 -7.28
CA ASP A 43 -17.03 -2.44 -7.39
C ASP A 43 -16.10 -2.83 -6.20
N ASP A 44 -16.30 -2.33 -4.99
CA ASP A 44 -15.54 -2.80 -3.81
C ASP A 44 -16.23 -3.97 -3.07
N GLY A 45 -16.48 -5.06 -3.79
CA GLY A 45 -17.03 -6.31 -3.26
C GLY A 45 -16.01 -7.17 -2.52
N ALA A 46 -15.25 -6.61 -1.56
CA ALA A 46 -14.55 -7.31 -0.48
C ALA A 46 -13.73 -6.29 0.32
N ALA A 47 -13.98 -6.19 1.64
CA ALA A 47 -13.18 -5.48 2.64
C ALA A 47 -11.84 -4.91 2.11
N GLY A 48 -11.87 -3.63 1.72
CA GLY A 48 -10.92 -2.98 0.82
C GLY A 48 -9.43 -3.18 1.11
N THR A 49 -8.85 -4.26 0.58
CA THR A 49 -7.43 -4.30 0.24
C THR A 49 -7.24 -3.53 -1.05
N ARG A 50 -6.65 -2.32 -0.95
CA ARG A 50 -6.25 -1.53 -2.11
C ARG A 50 -5.44 -2.41 -3.06
N LYS A 51 -5.81 -2.43 -4.35
CA LYS A 51 -5.07 -3.16 -5.39
C LYS A 51 -3.62 -2.63 -5.43
N PRO A 52 -2.60 -3.50 -5.61
CA PRO A 52 -1.23 -3.03 -5.76
C PRO A 52 -1.08 -2.22 -7.05
N ASN A 53 -0.36 -1.10 -6.98
CA ASN A 53 -0.02 -0.32 -8.17
C ASN A 53 1.23 -0.95 -8.81
N LYS A 54 1.13 -1.33 -10.07
CA LYS A 54 2.21 -1.97 -10.85
C LYS A 54 3.41 -1.02 -11.05
N GLU A 55 3.15 0.26 -11.26
CA GLU A 55 4.20 1.28 -11.48
C GLU A 55 5.11 1.41 -10.26
N ILE A 56 4.54 1.35 -9.06
CA ILE A 56 5.30 1.44 -7.80
C ILE A 56 6.15 0.18 -7.61
N LEU A 57 5.60 -1.00 -7.90
CA LEU A 57 6.36 -2.25 -7.83
C LEU A 57 7.52 -2.29 -8.84
N GLU A 58 7.31 -1.77 -10.05
CA GLU A 58 8.36 -1.67 -11.07
C GLU A 58 9.42 -0.61 -10.71
N HIS A 59 9.00 0.52 -10.15
CA HIS A 59 9.92 1.53 -9.64
C HIS A 59 10.80 0.97 -8.53
N ASP A 60 10.23 0.27 -7.55
CA ASP A 60 10.99 -0.32 -6.46
C ASP A 60 11.95 -1.40 -6.94
N ARG A 61 11.57 -2.19 -7.95
CA ARG A 61 12.48 -3.13 -8.63
C ARG A 61 13.67 -2.43 -9.29
N ARG A 62 13.41 -1.37 -10.08
CA ARG A 62 14.49 -0.58 -10.72
C ARG A 62 15.40 0.06 -9.68
N ARG A 63 14.82 0.64 -8.62
CA ARG A 63 15.56 1.21 -7.50
C ARG A 63 16.45 0.16 -6.83
N GLN A 64 15.98 -1.07 -6.66
CA GLN A 64 16.77 -2.13 -6.06
C GLN A 64 17.96 -2.54 -6.93
N VAL A 65 17.80 -2.53 -8.26
CA VAL A 65 18.92 -2.76 -9.20
C VAL A 65 19.95 -1.65 -9.07
N GLU A 66 19.53 -0.38 -9.14
CA GLU A 66 20.45 0.76 -9.02
C GLU A 66 21.18 0.80 -7.67
N LEU A 67 20.49 0.49 -6.57
CA LEU A 67 21.13 0.37 -5.25
C LEU A 67 22.24 -0.68 -5.24
N ARG A 68 22.01 -1.86 -5.84
CA ARG A 68 23.03 -2.90 -5.91
C ARG A 68 24.23 -2.48 -6.75
N LEU A 69 24.02 -1.70 -7.81
CA LEU A 69 25.11 -1.16 -8.64
C LEU A 69 25.94 -0.14 -7.86
N VAL A 70 25.29 0.73 -7.08
CA VAL A 70 25.99 1.68 -6.20
C VAL A 70 26.80 0.94 -5.13
N GLU A 71 26.22 -0.04 -4.45
CA GLU A 71 26.95 -0.83 -3.46
C GLU A 71 28.12 -1.59 -4.09
N LEU A 72 27.96 -2.15 -5.30
CA LEU A 72 29.05 -2.79 -6.02
C LEU A 72 30.17 -1.78 -6.31
N ARG A 73 29.83 -0.58 -6.77
CA ARG A 73 30.79 0.49 -7.01
C ARG A 73 31.56 0.84 -5.72
N ASP A 74 30.85 1.08 -4.62
CA ASP A 74 31.47 1.41 -3.32
C ASP A 74 32.46 0.31 -2.88
N THR A 75 32.07 -0.97 -3.02
CA THR A 75 32.96 -2.09 -2.65
C THR A 75 34.20 -2.19 -3.54
N LEU A 76 34.12 -1.80 -4.81
CA LEU A 76 35.26 -1.80 -5.73
C LEU A 76 36.18 -0.59 -5.48
N GLU A 77 35.61 0.56 -5.11
CA GLU A 77 36.38 1.74 -4.68
C GLU A 77 37.16 1.44 -3.39
N GLU A 78 36.53 0.79 -2.40
CA GLU A 78 37.20 0.36 -1.16
C GLU A 78 38.34 -0.66 -1.42
N GLN A 79 38.21 -1.48 -2.47
CA GLN A 79 39.24 -2.45 -2.88
C GLN A 79 40.37 -1.79 -3.68
N GLY A 80 40.26 -0.52 -4.04
CA GLY A 80 41.30 0.24 -4.72
C GLY A 80 41.41 -0.02 -6.23
N TYR A 81 40.31 -0.45 -6.87
CA TYR A 81 40.27 -0.56 -8.34
C TYR A 81 40.33 0.80 -9.02
N THR A 82 40.79 0.82 -10.26
CA THR A 82 40.80 2.04 -11.08
C THR A 82 39.41 2.35 -11.60
N GLU A 83 39.09 3.63 -11.83
CA GLU A 83 37.75 4.06 -12.28
C GLU A 83 37.28 3.34 -13.55
N GLY A 84 38.18 3.06 -14.51
CA GLY A 84 37.85 2.33 -15.73
C GLY A 84 37.45 0.87 -15.49
N GLU A 85 38.12 0.17 -14.57
CA GLU A 85 37.76 -1.22 -14.22
C GLU A 85 36.45 -1.29 -13.42
N ILE A 86 36.15 -0.24 -12.68
CA ILE A 86 34.89 -0.10 -11.93
C ILE A 86 33.73 0.07 -12.90
N GLU A 87 33.86 0.95 -13.90
CA GLU A 87 32.84 1.18 -14.91
C GLU A 87 32.52 -0.09 -15.71
N GLU A 88 33.55 -0.82 -16.18
CA GLU A 88 33.35 -2.08 -16.91
C GLU A 88 32.58 -3.11 -16.07
N ARG A 89 32.95 -3.29 -14.80
CA ARG A 89 32.29 -4.25 -13.91
C ARG A 89 30.87 -3.83 -13.55
N VAL A 90 30.61 -2.53 -13.38
CA VAL A 90 29.27 -1.99 -13.11
C VAL A 90 28.37 -2.13 -14.35
N GLU A 91 28.89 -1.89 -15.56
CA GLU A 91 28.15 -2.11 -16.80
C GLU A 91 27.79 -3.58 -17.02
N GLU A 92 28.73 -4.49 -16.76
CA GLU A 92 28.44 -5.92 -16.78
C GLU A 92 27.36 -6.30 -15.77
N ALA A 93 27.46 -5.78 -14.55
CA ALA A 93 26.47 -6.03 -13.50
C ALA A 93 25.09 -5.47 -13.88
N ARG A 94 25.02 -4.31 -14.54
CA ARG A 94 23.77 -3.73 -15.05
C ARG A 94 23.14 -4.64 -16.11
N LYS A 95 23.91 -5.08 -17.11
CA LYS A 95 23.44 -6.01 -18.16
C LYS A 95 22.93 -7.33 -17.56
N LYS A 96 23.65 -7.88 -16.58
CA LYS A 96 23.24 -9.10 -15.86
C LYS A 96 21.93 -8.88 -15.09
N ALA A 97 21.78 -7.75 -14.39
CA ALA A 97 20.57 -7.44 -13.62
C ALA A 97 19.34 -7.20 -14.51
N GLU A 98 19.52 -6.57 -15.68
CA GLU A 98 18.44 -6.39 -16.67
C GLU A 98 17.99 -7.71 -17.29
N LEU A 99 18.92 -8.60 -17.61
CA LEU A 99 18.61 -9.95 -18.12
C LEU A 99 17.85 -10.80 -17.09
N GLU A 100 18.25 -10.73 -15.82
CA GLU A 100 17.54 -11.39 -14.71
C GLU A 100 16.13 -10.81 -14.51
N ALA A 101 15.98 -9.49 -14.61
CA ALA A 101 14.68 -8.82 -14.56
C ALA A 101 13.76 -9.23 -15.73
N ALA A 102 14.32 -9.37 -16.93
CA ALA A 102 13.59 -9.79 -18.13
C ALA A 102 13.17 -11.27 -18.10
N ARG A 103 13.95 -12.14 -17.44
CA ARG A 103 13.63 -13.57 -17.28
C ARG A 103 12.49 -13.85 -16.30
N GLY A 104 11.80 -12.83 -15.79
CA GLY A 104 10.73 -12.99 -14.82
C GLY A 104 11.23 -13.53 -13.49
N GLY A 105 12.54 -13.42 -13.24
CA GLY A 105 13.18 -13.82 -12.00
C GLY A 105 12.65 -12.96 -10.86
N ALA A 106 11.58 -13.44 -10.23
CA ALA A 106 11.21 -13.09 -8.86
C ALA A 106 12.25 -13.61 -7.84
N GLY A 107 13.52 -13.70 -8.24
CA GLY A 107 14.67 -13.91 -7.38
C GLY A 107 15.07 -12.58 -6.77
N GLY A 108 14.16 -12.01 -5.97
CA GLY A 108 14.59 -11.06 -4.95
C GLY A 108 15.57 -11.82 -4.07
N ALA A 109 16.87 -11.58 -4.26
CA ALA A 109 17.88 -11.93 -3.27
C ALA A 109 17.28 -11.59 -1.90
N ALA A 110 17.32 -12.57 -0.99
CA ALA A 110 16.66 -12.49 0.29
C ALA A 110 16.90 -11.12 0.92
N PRO A 111 15.86 -10.45 1.47
CA PRO A 111 16.01 -9.12 2.02
C PRO A 111 17.16 -9.15 3.01
N ARG A 112 18.14 -8.25 2.82
CA ARG A 112 19.30 -8.24 3.70
C ARG A 112 18.83 -7.94 5.13
N PRO A 113 19.45 -8.56 6.16
CA PRO A 113 19.10 -8.25 7.54
C PRO A 113 19.37 -6.76 7.80
N GLY A 114 18.30 -5.95 7.89
CA GLY A 114 18.35 -4.48 7.97
C GLY A 114 17.29 -3.76 7.12
N GLU A 115 16.71 -4.41 6.11
CA GLU A 115 15.68 -3.83 5.21
C GLU A 115 14.27 -3.82 5.83
N GLY A 116 14.14 -3.33 7.07
CA GLY A 116 12.84 -3.17 7.74
C GLY A 116 11.87 -2.27 6.97
N PHE A 117 12.37 -1.39 6.10
CA PHE A 117 11.53 -0.45 5.35
C PHE A 117 10.71 -1.10 4.22
N MET A 118 11.21 -2.16 3.57
CA MET A 118 10.48 -2.84 2.49
C MET A 118 9.32 -3.71 3.00
N GLY A 119 9.42 -4.22 4.22
CA GLY A 119 8.32 -4.95 4.88
C GLY A 119 7.09 -4.10 5.16
N MET A 120 7.26 -2.77 5.30
CA MET A 120 6.19 -1.81 5.52
C MET A 120 5.63 -1.17 4.23
N GLN A 121 6.20 -1.46 3.05
CA GLN A 121 5.70 -0.88 1.80
C GLN A 121 4.30 -1.39 1.46
N SER A 122 3.31 -0.50 1.54
CA SER A 122 1.88 -0.81 1.40
C SER A 122 1.54 -1.59 0.14
N HIS A 123 2.19 -1.30 -0.99
CA HIS A 123 1.94 -1.98 -2.28
C HIS A 123 2.56 -3.39 -2.34
N HIS A 124 3.72 -3.60 -1.72
CA HIS A 124 4.32 -4.92 -1.58
C HIS A 124 3.47 -5.82 -0.68
N VAL A 125 2.95 -5.26 0.42
CA VAL A 125 2.03 -5.96 1.32
C VAL A 125 0.71 -6.27 0.59
N ALA A 126 0.17 -5.34 -0.19
CA ALA A 126 -1.03 -5.56 -1.00
C ALA A 126 -0.83 -6.68 -2.04
N ALA A 127 0.29 -6.66 -2.78
CA ALA A 127 0.59 -7.70 -3.77
C ALA A 127 0.76 -9.09 -3.13
N ARG A 128 1.39 -9.18 -1.94
CA ARG A 128 1.47 -10.43 -1.19
C ARG A 128 0.10 -10.90 -0.69
N LYS A 129 -0.74 -9.98 -0.24
CA LYS A 129 -2.12 -10.29 0.21
C LYS A 129 -2.98 -10.77 -0.96
N GLU A 130 -2.89 -10.13 -2.12
CA GLU A 130 -3.62 -10.54 -3.32
C GLU A 130 -3.24 -11.95 -3.75
N LYS A 131 -1.95 -12.27 -3.85
CA LYS A 131 -1.48 -13.63 -4.15
C LYS A 131 -1.95 -14.68 -3.14
N LYS A 132 -1.95 -14.32 -1.84
CA LYS A 132 -2.47 -15.21 -0.78
C LYS A 132 -3.98 -15.44 -0.91
N LEU A 133 -4.73 -14.39 -1.20
CA LEU A 133 -6.18 -14.47 -1.41
C LEU A 133 -6.51 -15.27 -2.68
N GLU A 134 -5.73 -15.11 -3.75
CA GLU A 134 -5.83 -15.91 -4.98
C GLU A 134 -5.58 -17.39 -4.69
N ALA A 135 -4.49 -17.73 -3.98
CA ALA A 135 -4.21 -19.10 -3.56
C ALA A 135 -5.33 -19.69 -2.67
N MET A 136 -5.90 -18.87 -1.77
CA MET A 136 -7.03 -19.28 -0.93
C MET A 136 -8.31 -19.48 -1.74
N ARG A 137 -8.60 -18.61 -2.72
CA ARG A 137 -9.75 -18.77 -3.63
C ARG A 137 -9.65 -20.05 -4.44
N ALA A 138 -8.45 -20.36 -4.95
CA ALA A 138 -8.17 -21.60 -5.66
C ALA A 138 -8.35 -22.83 -4.77
N ALA A 139 -7.83 -22.81 -3.54
CA ALA A 139 -8.01 -23.90 -2.58
C ALA A 139 -9.48 -24.12 -2.20
N LEU A 140 -10.29 -23.06 -2.14
CA LEU A 140 -11.72 -23.12 -1.84
C LEU A 140 -12.60 -23.40 -3.07
N GLY A 141 -12.02 -23.56 -4.27
CA GLY A 141 -12.76 -23.82 -5.51
C GLY A 141 -13.65 -22.65 -5.96
N LEU A 142 -13.40 -21.44 -5.46
CA LEU A 142 -14.23 -20.25 -5.73
C LEU A 142 -13.96 -19.63 -7.11
N ASP A 143 -12.99 -20.16 -7.85
CA ASP A 143 -12.59 -19.63 -9.16
C ASP A 143 -13.63 -19.93 -10.26
N ALA A 144 -14.43 -20.99 -10.11
CA ALA A 144 -15.40 -21.44 -11.12
C ALA A 144 -16.82 -20.87 -10.96
N GLU A 145 -17.27 -20.62 -9.73
CA GLU A 145 -18.69 -20.32 -9.44
C GLU A 145 -19.13 -18.89 -9.78
N VAL A 146 -18.21 -17.92 -9.75
CA VAL A 146 -18.54 -16.49 -9.97
C VAL A 146 -18.64 -16.14 -11.47
N GLY A 147 -18.04 -16.97 -12.34
CA GLY A 147 -18.19 -16.84 -13.80
C GLY A 147 -19.55 -17.34 -14.31
N GLN A 148 -20.07 -18.42 -13.74
CA GLN A 148 -21.29 -19.06 -14.22
C GLN A 148 -22.57 -18.29 -13.85
N LYS A 149 -22.64 -17.66 -12.66
CA LYS A 149 -23.82 -16.89 -12.22
C LYS A 149 -24.00 -15.56 -12.97
N ARG A 150 -22.93 -14.98 -13.52
CA ARG A 150 -23.02 -13.77 -14.35
C ARG A 150 -23.56 -14.04 -15.75
N ASN A 151 -23.30 -15.21 -16.32
CA ASN A 151 -23.81 -15.56 -17.66
C ASN A 151 -25.25 -16.06 -17.63
N ALA A 152 -25.72 -16.65 -16.53
CA ALA A 152 -27.11 -17.12 -16.40
C ALA A 152 -28.14 -15.98 -16.21
N GLN A 153 -27.73 -14.84 -15.64
CA GLN A 153 -28.64 -13.72 -15.33
C GLN A 153 -29.00 -12.89 -16.58
N VAL A 154 -28.22 -12.97 -17.67
CA VAL A 154 -28.38 -12.11 -18.86
C VAL A 154 -29.31 -12.71 -19.93
N ASP A 155 -29.65 -14.00 -19.83
CA ASP A 155 -30.39 -14.72 -20.89
C ASP A 155 -31.89 -14.92 -20.61
N SER A 156 -32.39 -14.53 -19.43
CA SER A 156 -33.81 -14.73 -19.04
C SER A 156 -34.69 -13.47 -19.17
N GLY A 157 -34.27 -12.48 -19.96
CA GLY A 157 -35.01 -11.23 -20.19
C GLY A 157 -36.03 -11.34 -21.32
N GLU A 158 -36.96 -12.30 -21.27
CA GLU A 158 -38.06 -12.40 -22.24
C GLU A 158 -39.07 -11.26 -21.94
N LEU A 159 -39.15 -10.30 -22.87
CA LEU A 159 -40.00 -9.11 -22.80
C LEU A 159 -41.46 -9.51 -23.06
N VAL A 160 -42.27 -9.67 -22.00
CA VAL A 160 -43.72 -9.90 -22.14
C VAL A 160 -44.40 -8.57 -22.50
N PRO A 161 -45.14 -8.48 -23.64
CA PRO A 161 -45.86 -7.25 -23.99
C PRO A 161 -47.04 -7.02 -23.04
N GLY A 162 -47.13 -5.80 -22.51
CA GLY A 162 -48.18 -5.35 -21.62
C GLY A 162 -49.57 -5.49 -22.24
N LYS A 163 -50.51 -6.03 -21.46
CA LYS A 163 -51.93 -6.04 -21.77
C LYS A 163 -52.56 -4.77 -21.19
N ASP A 164 -52.94 -3.86 -22.07
CA ASP A 164 -53.89 -2.78 -21.76
C ASP A 164 -55.27 -3.39 -21.45
N GLY A 165 -55.99 -2.82 -20.49
CA GLY A 165 -57.39 -3.19 -20.25
C GLY A 165 -58.03 -2.53 -19.02
N PHE A 166 -58.73 -1.42 -19.30
CA PHE A 166 -59.92 -0.82 -18.65
C PHE A 166 -59.99 -0.66 -17.12
#